data_AF-A0A0K1PY64-F1
#
_entry.id   AF-A0A0K1PY64-F1
#
_cell.length_a   1.000
_cell.length_b   1.000
_cell.length_c   1.000
_cell.angle_alpha   90.00
_cell.angle_beta   90.00
_cell.angle_gamma   90.00
#
_symmetry.space_group_name_H-M   'P 1'
#
loop_
_entity.id
_entity.type
_entity.pdbx_description
1 polymer ?
#
loop_
_entity_poly.entity_id
_entity_poly.type
_entity_poly.pdbx_seq_one_letter_code
_entity_poly.pdbx_strand_id
1 'polypeptide(L)'
;MKLRDVFFGSVLLATLFVSGSACTDVPIDDERNDQRLAPARGVIRGTVTYVGPRPCSRDGHIVGNAVVLVFDRRNPPPPQGIASSAVNFVAVPGDRLFANEPRSVSQGLVCPPDDTTITASVPFTIAPLDGGSYMVQAFYDRRGRFLPTFKFRNQPEAGDIAGGYVDLEDARKNASNPSYRPVFLPVDVGTRQASASEQNPIFTIGPDGYVADNVPVTIGTKVPFTRPYFYPEGADHIGGRENSDANLTGDPLAVPIVAMTQDAQILAPPSAPTPETLAAYQSSFRSIKLLWGVPDEERDAAVAAPFGLQLPNVTPRGKGGLLVFSSGTSIPENPAVPSLWPQVALVKLADDPKRKNDPQSLVVQGTPEESNVTGQLPKPVVVLQGITLLDDSLAKTIAGPVPSAPTTAALRDHVTVLFRPAVLCFDPRNIQAGGLLVTPHLVGRSADASEQGDKPLFDASAVANQPLVREVRRGCLPKGRYAISLVQPSGQAWTVPNEIGGCAPSEGNVTSTSSPASCSTKPRPVLLSQGARAVLEIVSAGPDGEETCSDNPVPDECLHL
;
A
#
# COMPACT_ATOMS: atom_id res chain seq x y z
N MET A 1 13.90 -39.32 -73.02
CA MET A 1 14.69 -38.08 -73.09
C MET A 1 14.36 -37.38 -74.40
N LYS A 2 13.69 -36.20 -74.35
CA LYS A 2 13.20 -35.42 -75.52
C LYS A 2 12.05 -36.12 -76.29
N LEU A 3 10.99 -35.47 -76.76
CA LEU A 3 10.48 -34.07 -76.72
C LEU A 3 8.91 -34.15 -76.90
N ARG A 4 8.02 -33.14 -77.07
CA ARG A 4 8.05 -31.67 -77.28
C ARG A 4 6.66 -31.06 -76.88
N ASP A 5 6.55 -29.74 -76.96
CA ASP A 5 5.35 -28.89 -77.19
C ASP A 5 4.28 -28.58 -76.09
N VAL A 6 4.32 -27.30 -75.67
CA VAL A 6 3.24 -26.29 -75.62
C VAL A 6 1.84 -26.67 -75.14
N PHE A 7 1.38 -25.97 -74.09
CA PHE A 7 -0.05 -25.76 -73.79
C PHE A 7 -0.39 -24.26 -73.76
N PHE A 8 -1.64 -23.94 -74.08
CA PHE A 8 -2.22 -22.59 -74.20
C PHE A 8 -3.68 -22.64 -73.74
N GLY A 9 -4.27 -21.54 -73.28
CA GLY A 9 -5.75 -21.42 -73.18
C GLY A 9 -6.38 -21.61 -71.78
N SER A 10 -6.42 -20.50 -71.06
CA SER A 10 -7.20 -20.15 -69.86
C SER A 10 -8.60 -20.78 -69.66
N VAL A 11 -8.88 -21.07 -68.37
CA VAL A 11 -10.16 -20.84 -67.64
C VAL A 11 -11.40 -21.68 -67.99
N LEU A 12 -11.89 -22.42 -66.99
CA LEU A 12 -13.32 -22.54 -66.69
C LEU A 12 -13.56 -22.26 -65.19
N LEU A 13 -14.76 -21.77 -64.85
CA LEU A 13 -15.11 -21.23 -63.55
C LEU A 13 -15.54 -22.32 -62.55
N ALA A 14 -15.01 -22.28 -61.32
CA ALA A 14 -15.42 -23.15 -60.22
C ALA A 14 -16.08 -22.33 -59.10
N THR A 15 -17.39 -22.51 -58.90
CA THR A 15 -18.15 -21.87 -57.81
C THR A 15 -17.88 -22.55 -56.48
N LEU A 16 -17.15 -21.87 -55.59
CA LEU A 16 -17.00 -22.26 -54.19
C LEU A 16 -18.25 -21.91 -53.39
N PHE A 17 -18.92 -22.93 -52.85
CA PHE A 17 -19.94 -22.74 -51.82
C PHE A 17 -19.27 -22.29 -50.51
N VAL A 18 -19.47 -21.03 -50.12
CA VAL A 18 -19.12 -20.56 -48.78
C VAL A 18 -20.24 -20.97 -47.82
N SER A 19 -20.16 -22.19 -47.28
CA SER A 19 -21.01 -22.63 -46.17
C SER A 19 -20.66 -21.82 -44.92
N GLY A 20 -21.55 -20.92 -44.50
CA GLY A 20 -21.32 -20.05 -43.36
C GLY A 20 -21.20 -20.83 -42.05
N SER A 21 -20.06 -20.68 -41.37
CA SER A 21 -19.90 -21.10 -39.98
C SER A 21 -20.74 -20.19 -39.09
N ALA A 22 -21.94 -20.64 -38.73
CA ALA A 22 -22.71 -20.05 -37.65
C ALA A 22 -21.90 -20.11 -36.33
N CYS A 23 -22.25 -19.26 -35.36
CA CYS A 23 -21.69 -19.34 -34.03
C CYS A 23 -21.99 -20.73 -33.43
N THR A 24 -20.97 -21.57 -33.27
CA THR A 24 -21.05 -22.76 -32.44
C THR A 24 -21.14 -22.33 -30.97
N ASP A 25 -21.93 -23.04 -30.18
CA ASP A 25 -22.00 -22.81 -28.74
C ASP A 25 -20.61 -22.89 -28.08
N VAL A 26 -20.44 -22.19 -26.96
CA VAL A 26 -19.22 -22.29 -26.15
C VAL A 26 -19.09 -23.72 -25.66
N PRO A 27 -17.93 -24.40 -25.85
CA PRO A 27 -17.75 -25.77 -25.38
C PRO A 27 -18.06 -25.89 -23.88
N ILE A 28 -18.93 -26.83 -23.53
CA ILE A 28 -19.19 -27.20 -22.14
C ILE A 28 -17.91 -27.88 -21.63
N ASP A 29 -17.39 -27.43 -20.49
CA ASP A 29 -16.03 -27.77 -20.06
C ASP A 29 -15.85 -29.23 -19.60
N ASP A 30 -16.95 -29.98 -19.55
CA ASP A 30 -17.02 -31.38 -19.12
C ASP A 30 -16.34 -32.37 -20.08
N GLU A 31 -16.11 -32.00 -21.35
CA GLU A 31 -15.51 -32.90 -22.36
C GLU A 31 -13.97 -32.92 -22.34
N ARG A 32 -13.30 -32.18 -21.44
CA ARG A 32 -11.82 -32.19 -21.35
C ARG A 32 -11.29 -33.32 -20.46
N ASN A 33 -10.46 -34.17 -21.04
CA ASN A 33 -9.77 -35.28 -20.36
C ASN A 33 -8.83 -34.88 -19.19
N ASP A 34 -8.55 -33.60 -18.95
CA ASP A 34 -7.70 -33.15 -17.83
C ASP A 34 -8.48 -32.80 -16.54
N GLN A 35 -9.81 -32.98 -16.54
CA GLN A 35 -10.71 -32.80 -15.38
C GLN A 35 -10.53 -31.47 -14.63
N ARG A 36 -10.10 -30.40 -15.32
CA ARG A 36 -9.99 -29.06 -14.77
C ARG A 36 -11.34 -28.34 -14.69
N LEU A 37 -12.28 -28.96 -13.98
CA LEU A 37 -13.40 -28.26 -13.38
C LEU A 37 -12.82 -27.15 -12.49
N ALA A 38 -12.83 -25.91 -12.99
CA ALA A 38 -12.56 -24.75 -12.16
C ALA A 38 -13.61 -24.78 -11.03
N PRO A 39 -13.22 -24.87 -9.76
CA PRO A 39 -14.18 -25.03 -8.67
C PRO A 39 -15.13 -23.84 -8.69
N ALA A 40 -16.43 -24.10 -8.47
CA ALA A 40 -17.48 -23.09 -8.60
C ALA A 40 -17.11 -21.78 -7.87
N ARG A 41 -17.24 -20.65 -8.59
CA ARG A 41 -16.72 -19.35 -8.15
C ARG A 41 -17.81 -18.35 -7.81
N GLY A 42 -17.45 -17.43 -6.92
CA GLY A 42 -18.21 -16.23 -6.61
C GLY A 42 -18.05 -15.16 -7.68
N VAL A 43 -19.10 -14.37 -7.88
CA VAL A 43 -19.16 -13.23 -8.78
C VAL A 43 -19.81 -12.05 -8.04
N ILE A 44 -19.22 -10.86 -8.13
CA ILE A 44 -19.90 -9.61 -7.75
C ILE A 44 -20.42 -8.94 -9.03
N ARG A 45 -21.68 -8.53 -9.03
CA ARG A 45 -22.33 -7.76 -10.11
C ARG A 45 -23.01 -6.52 -9.54
N GLY A 46 -23.08 -5.47 -10.35
CA GLY A 46 -23.68 -4.21 -9.92
C GLY A 46 -23.49 -3.09 -10.91
N THR A 47 -23.72 -1.86 -10.44
CA THR A 47 -23.61 -0.64 -11.23
C THR A 47 -22.66 0.34 -10.56
N VAL A 48 -21.71 0.88 -11.33
CA VAL A 48 -20.93 2.06 -10.93
C VAL A 48 -21.73 3.30 -11.32
N THR A 49 -22.04 4.15 -10.35
CA THR A 49 -22.59 5.49 -10.54
C THR A 49 -21.51 6.53 -10.28
N TYR A 50 -21.17 7.31 -11.30
CA TYR A 50 -20.24 8.43 -11.22
C TYR A 50 -21.01 9.74 -11.07
N VAL A 51 -20.60 10.58 -10.13
CA VAL A 51 -21.07 11.97 -9.95
C VAL A 51 -19.86 12.87 -9.78
N GLY A 52 -19.48 13.62 -10.82
CA GLY A 52 -18.27 14.44 -10.76
C GLY A 52 -18.02 15.29 -12.00
N PRO A 53 -16.85 15.95 -12.10
CA PRO A 53 -16.46 16.76 -13.26
C PRO A 53 -16.52 15.97 -14.57
N ARG A 54 -16.66 16.67 -15.70
CA ARG A 54 -16.57 16.02 -17.02
C ARG A 54 -15.22 15.32 -17.22
N PRO A 55 -15.19 14.15 -17.90
CA PRO A 55 -13.98 13.35 -18.06
C PRO A 55 -12.96 14.03 -18.97
N CYS A 56 -11.68 13.64 -18.87
CA CYS A 56 -10.67 14.09 -19.82
C CYS A 56 -10.71 13.22 -21.09
N SER A 57 -10.35 13.80 -22.23
CA SER A 57 -10.31 13.10 -23.53
C SER A 57 -9.03 13.37 -24.30
N ARG A 58 -8.68 12.45 -25.19
CA ARG A 58 -7.53 12.50 -26.10
C ARG A 58 -7.83 11.61 -27.30
N ASP A 59 -7.39 11.99 -28.50
CA ASP A 59 -7.42 11.14 -29.70
C ASP A 59 -8.80 10.55 -30.07
N GLY A 60 -9.87 11.29 -29.78
CA GLY A 60 -11.25 10.84 -30.00
C GLY A 60 -11.76 9.83 -28.98
N HIS A 61 -11.03 9.61 -27.88
CA HIS A 61 -11.36 8.69 -26.78
C HIS A 61 -11.54 9.42 -25.44
N ILE A 62 -12.40 8.88 -24.58
CA ILE A 62 -12.42 9.26 -23.15
C ILE A 62 -11.30 8.53 -22.42
N VAL A 63 -10.45 9.28 -21.72
CA VAL A 63 -9.26 8.75 -21.04
C VAL A 63 -9.64 8.12 -19.69
N GLY A 64 -8.89 7.08 -19.31
CA GLY A 64 -8.96 6.49 -17.97
C GLY A 64 -10.09 5.47 -17.78
N ASN A 65 -10.25 5.02 -16.54
CA ASN A 65 -11.14 3.90 -16.20
C ASN A 65 -11.84 4.14 -14.86
N ALA A 66 -13.09 3.69 -14.75
CA ALA A 66 -13.71 3.45 -13.45
C ALA A 66 -13.20 2.11 -12.91
N VAL A 67 -12.28 2.18 -11.96
CA VAL A 67 -11.66 1.06 -11.27
C VAL A 67 -12.52 0.69 -10.07
N VAL A 68 -12.91 -0.59 -9.96
CA VAL A 68 -13.59 -1.15 -8.80
C VAL A 68 -12.68 -2.22 -8.19
N LEU A 69 -12.29 -2.01 -6.94
CA LEU A 69 -11.34 -2.84 -6.17
C LEU A 69 -12.10 -3.65 -5.11
N VAL A 70 -11.83 -4.95 -5.04
CA VAL A 70 -12.38 -5.84 -4.01
C VAL A 70 -11.29 -6.16 -2.98
N PHE A 71 -11.58 -5.95 -1.70
CA PHE A 71 -10.71 -6.32 -0.57
C PHE A 71 -11.45 -7.29 0.35
N ASP A 72 -10.73 -8.24 0.96
CA ASP A 72 -11.28 -9.10 2.02
C ASP A 72 -11.58 -8.25 3.26
N ARG A 73 -12.79 -8.31 3.84
CA ARG A 73 -13.12 -7.51 5.04
C ARG A 73 -12.34 -7.90 6.28
N ARG A 74 -11.72 -9.09 6.30
CA ARG A 74 -10.83 -9.52 7.38
C ARG A 74 -9.48 -8.81 7.30
N ASN A 75 -9.03 -8.44 6.10
CA ASN A 75 -7.83 -7.64 5.87
C ASN A 75 -8.13 -6.47 4.89
N PRO A 76 -8.80 -5.41 5.36
CA PRO A 76 -9.06 -4.22 4.54
C PRO A 76 -7.75 -3.44 4.28
N PRO A 77 -7.73 -2.50 3.32
CA PRO A 77 -6.56 -1.67 3.06
C PRO A 77 -6.30 -0.68 4.22
N PRO A 78 -5.08 -0.11 4.32
CA PRO A 78 -4.80 0.98 5.23
C PRO A 78 -5.76 2.17 5.03
N PRO A 79 -6.17 2.88 6.10
CA PRO A 79 -5.75 2.71 7.50
C PRO A 79 -6.73 1.83 8.33
N GLN A 80 -7.50 0.93 7.70
CA GLN A 80 -8.40 0.01 8.43
C GLN A 80 -7.77 -1.38 8.64
N GLY A 81 -6.82 -1.76 7.79
CA GLY A 81 -6.05 -3.01 7.89
C GLY A 81 -4.72 -2.88 7.15
N ILE A 82 -4.19 -4.00 6.67
CA ILE A 82 -2.81 -4.10 6.18
C ILE A 82 -2.70 -4.61 4.72
N ALA A 83 -3.81 -4.71 3.99
CA ALA A 83 -3.79 -5.15 2.59
C ALA A 83 -3.11 -4.14 1.65
N SER A 84 -2.02 -4.56 1.00
CA SER A 84 -1.28 -3.79 0.01
C SER A 84 -1.86 -3.84 -1.41
N SER A 85 -2.83 -4.73 -1.65
CA SER A 85 -3.43 -5.03 -2.94
C SER A 85 -4.89 -5.46 -2.78
N ALA A 86 -5.69 -5.30 -3.84
CA ALA A 86 -7.04 -5.85 -3.93
C ALA A 86 -6.98 -7.35 -4.28
N VAL A 87 -7.90 -8.16 -3.75
CA VAL A 87 -7.98 -9.61 -4.07
C VAL A 87 -8.45 -9.87 -5.49
N ASN A 88 -9.27 -8.95 -6.04
CA ASN A 88 -9.62 -8.89 -7.45
C ASN A 88 -10.09 -7.45 -7.79
N PHE A 89 -10.13 -7.09 -9.07
CA PHE A 89 -10.59 -5.78 -9.53
C PHE A 89 -11.21 -5.85 -10.94
N VAL A 90 -11.95 -4.82 -11.32
CA VAL A 90 -12.30 -4.56 -12.73
C VAL A 90 -12.05 -3.10 -13.07
N ALA A 91 -11.63 -2.83 -14.30
CA ALA A 91 -11.50 -1.49 -14.86
C ALA A 91 -12.52 -1.35 -15.99
N VAL A 92 -13.51 -0.48 -15.82
CA VAL A 92 -14.50 -0.16 -16.87
C VAL A 92 -14.00 1.06 -17.65
N PRO A 93 -13.78 0.98 -18.98
CA PRO A 93 -13.23 2.08 -19.77
C PRO A 93 -14.06 3.36 -19.71
N GLY A 94 -13.38 4.51 -19.72
CA GLY A 94 -14.01 5.83 -19.77
C GLY A 94 -15.01 5.97 -20.93
N ASP A 95 -14.70 5.43 -22.12
CA ASP A 95 -15.61 5.44 -23.28
C ASP A 95 -16.91 4.65 -23.07
N ARG A 96 -16.93 3.69 -22.13
CA ARG A 96 -18.12 2.90 -21.78
C ARG A 96 -18.97 3.61 -20.73
N LEU A 97 -18.34 4.24 -19.73
CA LEU A 97 -19.03 5.02 -18.70
C LEU A 97 -19.59 6.34 -19.25
N PHE A 98 -18.81 7.03 -20.08
CA PHE A 98 -19.12 8.36 -20.61
C PHE A 98 -19.45 8.32 -22.10
N ALA A 99 -20.21 7.30 -22.54
CA ALA A 99 -20.52 7.05 -23.95
C ALA A 99 -21.04 8.31 -24.71
N ASN A 100 -21.85 9.12 -24.02
CA ASN A 100 -22.53 10.31 -24.56
C ASN A 100 -21.76 11.63 -24.37
N GLU A 101 -20.59 11.63 -23.73
CA GLU A 101 -19.83 12.87 -23.49
C GLU A 101 -19.02 13.32 -24.72
N PRO A 102 -18.78 14.64 -24.90
CA PRO A 102 -17.94 15.16 -25.98
C PRO A 102 -16.49 14.66 -25.88
N ARG A 103 -15.89 14.34 -27.04
CA ARG A 103 -14.51 13.82 -27.13
C ARG A 103 -13.62 14.77 -27.92
N SER A 104 -12.46 15.09 -27.38
CA SER A 104 -11.42 15.85 -28.07
C SER A 104 -10.67 14.99 -29.08
N VAL A 105 -10.53 15.49 -30.31
CA VAL A 105 -9.65 14.90 -31.35
C VAL A 105 -8.18 15.33 -31.22
N SER A 106 -7.82 16.01 -30.12
CA SER A 106 -6.43 16.42 -29.85
C SER A 106 -5.60 15.27 -29.30
N GLN A 107 -4.33 15.20 -29.72
CA GLN A 107 -3.31 14.28 -29.19
C GLN A 107 -2.82 14.71 -27.79
N GLY A 108 -3.12 15.96 -27.38
CA GLY A 108 -2.95 16.40 -26.00
C GLY A 108 -4.11 15.94 -25.11
N LEU A 109 -3.84 15.67 -23.82
CA LEU A 109 -4.91 15.43 -22.85
C LEU A 109 -5.74 16.70 -22.66
N VAL A 110 -7.01 16.69 -23.05
CA VAL A 110 -7.95 17.79 -22.86
C VAL A 110 -8.91 17.43 -21.73
N CYS A 111 -8.74 18.09 -20.59
CA CYS A 111 -9.67 18.03 -19.46
C CYS A 111 -10.59 19.26 -19.49
N PRO A 112 -11.93 19.09 -19.54
CA PRO A 112 -12.86 20.20 -19.34
C PRO A 112 -12.70 20.84 -17.95
N PRO A 113 -13.17 22.08 -17.75
CA PRO A 113 -13.25 22.71 -16.44
C PRO A 113 -14.03 21.86 -15.42
N ASP A 114 -13.69 22.05 -14.14
CA ASP A 114 -14.36 21.37 -13.02
C ASP A 114 -15.59 22.15 -12.50
N ASP A 115 -16.18 23.01 -13.34
CA ASP A 115 -17.38 23.82 -13.03
C ASP A 115 -18.70 23.03 -13.19
N THR A 116 -18.68 21.99 -14.01
CA THR A 116 -19.86 21.24 -14.43
C THR A 116 -19.78 19.80 -13.92
N THR A 117 -20.64 19.46 -12.98
CA THR A 117 -20.86 18.08 -12.52
C THR A 117 -21.79 17.35 -13.49
N ILE A 118 -21.40 16.15 -13.90
CA ILE A 118 -22.25 15.20 -14.65
C ILE A 118 -22.53 13.96 -13.80
N THR A 119 -23.63 13.27 -14.12
CA THR A 119 -23.91 11.91 -13.61
C THR A 119 -23.82 10.92 -14.76
N ALA A 120 -23.12 9.82 -14.55
CA ALA A 120 -23.00 8.72 -15.50
C ALA A 120 -23.11 7.37 -14.77
N SER A 121 -23.50 6.30 -15.45
CA SER A 121 -23.61 4.98 -14.82
C SER A 121 -23.31 3.85 -15.80
N VAL A 122 -22.69 2.78 -15.31
CA VAL A 122 -22.29 1.62 -16.13
C VAL A 122 -22.34 0.32 -15.30
N PRO A 123 -22.84 -0.80 -15.83
CA PRO A 123 -22.77 -2.09 -15.14
C PRO A 123 -21.32 -2.59 -15.08
N PHE A 124 -21.00 -3.32 -14.00
CA PHE A 124 -19.71 -3.98 -13.79
C PHE A 124 -19.89 -5.43 -13.34
N THR A 125 -18.83 -6.23 -13.44
CA THR A 125 -18.79 -7.62 -12.97
C THR A 125 -17.36 -7.95 -12.55
N ILE A 126 -17.19 -8.63 -11.42
CA ILE A 126 -15.88 -9.06 -10.89
C ILE A 126 -15.95 -10.56 -10.59
N ALA A 127 -15.03 -11.32 -11.19
CA ALA A 127 -14.87 -12.75 -11.04
C ALA A 127 -13.42 -13.15 -11.41
N PRO A 128 -12.92 -14.31 -10.95
CA PRO A 128 -13.50 -15.15 -9.92
C PRO A 128 -13.31 -14.55 -8.51
N LEU A 129 -14.14 -14.96 -7.57
CA LEU A 129 -13.95 -14.74 -6.13
C LEU A 129 -14.14 -16.07 -5.39
N ASP A 130 -13.53 -16.16 -4.20
CA ASP A 130 -13.74 -17.23 -3.24
C ASP A 130 -14.96 -16.93 -2.35
N GLY A 131 -15.31 -17.86 -1.44
CA GLY A 131 -16.33 -17.61 -0.43
C GLY A 131 -15.82 -16.64 0.62
N GLY A 132 -16.48 -15.50 0.81
CA GLY A 132 -16.04 -14.48 1.76
C GLY A 132 -16.97 -13.27 1.87
N SER A 133 -16.67 -12.40 2.83
CA SER A 133 -17.31 -11.07 2.96
C SER A 133 -16.32 -10.01 2.51
N TYR A 134 -16.72 -9.20 1.52
CA TYR A 134 -15.83 -8.30 0.80
C TYR A 134 -16.19 -6.82 0.98
N MET A 135 -15.18 -5.97 0.85
CA MET A 135 -15.25 -4.51 0.87
C MET A 135 -14.93 -3.99 -0.53
N VAL A 136 -15.82 -3.17 -1.09
CA VAL A 136 -15.67 -2.63 -2.45
C VAL A 136 -15.31 -1.15 -2.39
N GLN A 137 -14.08 -0.83 -2.75
CA GLN A 137 -13.64 0.54 -3.02
C GLN A 137 -13.69 0.81 -4.54
N ALA A 138 -13.82 2.07 -4.94
CA ALA A 138 -13.77 2.41 -6.36
C ALA A 138 -13.25 3.83 -6.61
N PHE A 139 -12.71 4.08 -7.80
CA PHE A 139 -12.36 5.42 -8.26
C PHE A 139 -12.34 5.51 -9.78
N TYR A 140 -12.60 6.71 -10.30
CA TYR A 140 -12.33 7.06 -11.69
C TYR A 140 -10.95 7.70 -11.79
N ASP A 141 -10.00 6.98 -12.36
CA ASP A 141 -8.71 7.51 -12.82
C ASP A 141 -9.00 8.47 -13.98
N ARG A 142 -8.98 9.78 -13.70
CA ARG A 142 -9.37 10.81 -14.68
C ARG A 142 -8.23 11.14 -15.65
N ARG A 143 -7.04 10.56 -15.45
CA ARG A 143 -5.81 10.89 -16.22
C ARG A 143 -5.20 9.71 -16.98
N GLY A 144 -5.69 8.49 -16.81
CA GLY A 144 -5.19 7.29 -17.48
C GLY A 144 -3.79 6.89 -17.01
N ARG A 145 -3.57 6.92 -15.69
CA ARG A 145 -2.27 6.64 -15.05
C ARG A 145 -2.30 5.46 -14.07
N PHE A 146 -3.47 4.91 -13.74
CA PHE A 146 -3.59 3.73 -12.89
C PHE A 146 -2.91 2.52 -13.53
N LEU A 147 -2.08 1.82 -12.75
CA LEU A 147 -1.53 0.51 -13.11
C LEU A 147 -1.64 -0.41 -11.88
N PRO A 148 -2.48 -1.47 -11.93
CA PRO A 148 -2.78 -2.29 -10.76
C PRO A 148 -1.57 -3.09 -10.25
N THR A 149 -0.63 -3.43 -11.13
CA THR A 149 0.54 -4.27 -10.86
C THR A 149 1.77 -3.52 -10.32
N PHE A 150 1.67 -2.19 -10.13
CA PHE A 150 2.79 -1.36 -9.67
C PHE A 150 2.36 -0.56 -8.43
N LYS A 151 3.01 -0.76 -7.29
CA LYS A 151 2.68 -0.09 -6.01
C LYS A 151 2.75 1.43 -6.11
N PHE A 152 3.59 1.97 -7.00
CA PHE A 152 3.64 3.41 -7.28
C PHE A 152 2.45 3.96 -8.09
N ARG A 153 1.57 3.11 -8.66
CA ARG A 153 0.42 3.51 -9.51
C ARG A 153 -0.89 2.73 -9.26
N ASN A 154 -0.96 1.89 -8.24
CA ASN A 154 -2.14 1.07 -7.91
C ASN A 154 -3.21 1.78 -7.05
N GLN A 155 -3.17 3.11 -6.92
CA GLN A 155 -4.07 3.91 -6.07
C GLN A 155 -4.45 5.24 -6.72
N PRO A 156 -5.58 5.87 -6.33
CA PRO A 156 -6.01 7.17 -6.84
C PRO A 156 -5.10 8.33 -6.42
N GLU A 157 -5.10 9.36 -7.26
CA GLU A 157 -4.22 10.52 -7.17
C GLU A 157 -4.99 11.85 -7.21
N ALA A 158 -4.29 12.98 -6.97
CA ALA A 158 -4.93 14.29 -6.94
C ALA A 158 -5.69 14.59 -8.24
N GLY A 159 -7.00 14.83 -8.12
CA GLY A 159 -7.90 15.12 -9.24
C GLY A 159 -8.65 13.91 -9.82
N ASP A 160 -8.32 12.69 -9.39
CA ASP A 160 -9.18 11.51 -9.59
C ASP A 160 -10.40 11.60 -8.66
N ILE A 161 -11.45 10.82 -8.94
CA ILE A 161 -12.70 10.83 -8.16
C ILE A 161 -12.87 9.47 -7.48
N ALA A 162 -13.04 9.43 -6.16
CA ALA A 162 -13.08 8.22 -5.35
C ALA A 162 -14.48 7.91 -4.76
N GLY A 163 -14.64 6.70 -4.23
CA GLY A 163 -15.84 6.19 -3.58
C GLY A 163 -15.80 4.66 -3.37
N GLY A 164 -16.93 3.99 -3.55
CA GLY A 164 -17.08 2.54 -3.34
C GLY A 164 -18.53 2.14 -3.05
N TYR A 165 -18.71 0.97 -2.44
CA TYR A 165 -19.98 0.58 -1.81
C TYR A 165 -19.97 1.03 -0.34
N VAL A 166 -20.62 2.16 -0.07
CA VAL A 166 -20.55 2.90 1.20
C VAL A 166 -21.94 3.22 1.74
N ASP A 167 -22.05 3.43 3.05
CA ASP A 167 -23.23 4.04 3.64
C ASP A 167 -23.31 5.52 3.21
N LEU A 168 -24.18 5.80 2.24
CA LEU A 168 -24.41 7.15 1.72
C LEU A 168 -25.12 8.06 2.73
N GLU A 169 -25.90 7.51 3.67
CA GLU A 169 -26.58 8.29 4.69
C GLU A 169 -25.63 8.71 5.82
N ASP A 170 -24.71 7.84 6.24
CA ASP A 170 -23.63 8.20 7.15
C ASP A 170 -22.64 9.19 6.49
N ALA A 171 -22.26 8.95 5.24
CA ALA A 171 -21.44 9.89 4.47
C ALA A 171 -22.09 11.27 4.32
N ARG A 172 -23.41 11.32 4.10
CA ARG A 172 -24.18 12.58 4.01
C ARG A 172 -24.24 13.32 5.34
N LYS A 173 -24.40 12.62 6.47
CA LYS A 173 -24.38 13.21 7.82
C LYS A 173 -22.99 13.77 8.17
N ASN A 174 -21.93 13.08 7.75
CA ASN A 174 -20.54 13.44 8.03
C ASN A 174 -19.88 14.33 6.96
N ALA A 175 -20.62 14.84 5.97
CA ALA A 175 -20.05 15.56 4.82
C ALA A 175 -19.23 16.82 5.16
N SER A 176 -19.37 17.38 6.37
CA SER A 176 -18.58 18.51 6.88
C SER A 176 -17.50 18.13 7.90
N ASN A 177 -17.33 16.84 8.21
CA ASN A 177 -16.32 16.33 9.13
C ASN A 177 -15.01 16.03 8.36
N PRO A 178 -13.93 16.81 8.56
CA PRO A 178 -12.68 16.66 7.79
C PRO A 178 -11.89 15.38 8.15
N SER A 179 -12.26 14.70 9.23
CA SER A 179 -11.65 13.45 9.69
C SER A 179 -12.59 12.24 9.50
N TYR A 180 -13.70 12.40 8.77
CA TYR A 180 -14.60 11.30 8.43
C TYR A 180 -13.90 10.23 7.58
N ARG A 181 -14.18 8.97 7.91
CA ARG A 181 -13.66 7.78 7.21
C ARG A 181 -14.88 6.98 6.72
N PRO A 182 -15.06 6.78 5.41
CA PRO A 182 -16.27 6.13 4.88
C PRO A 182 -16.55 4.76 5.48
N VAL A 183 -17.79 4.53 5.91
CA VAL A 183 -18.28 3.20 6.29
C VAL A 183 -18.57 2.40 5.02
N PHE A 184 -17.77 1.36 4.77
CA PHE A 184 -17.97 0.44 3.64
C PHE A 184 -18.92 -0.69 4.01
N LEU A 185 -19.93 -0.90 3.19
CA LEU A 185 -20.93 -1.95 3.37
C LEU A 185 -20.38 -3.33 2.91
N PRO A 186 -20.79 -4.44 3.54
CA PRO A 186 -20.32 -5.78 3.18
C PRO A 186 -20.95 -6.26 1.86
N VAL A 187 -20.14 -6.91 1.03
CA VAL A 187 -20.61 -7.72 -0.10
C VAL A 187 -20.30 -9.19 0.22
N ASP A 188 -21.30 -9.92 0.68
CA ASP A 188 -21.19 -11.33 1.02
C ASP A 188 -21.29 -12.20 -0.23
N VAL A 189 -20.32 -13.10 -0.40
CA VAL A 189 -20.18 -13.99 -1.56
C VAL A 189 -20.12 -15.44 -1.06
N GLY A 190 -21.11 -16.23 -1.46
CA GLY A 190 -21.38 -17.57 -0.94
C GLY A 190 -22.45 -17.57 0.16
N THR A 191 -22.86 -18.76 0.59
CA THR A 191 -23.75 -18.95 1.72
C THR A 191 -22.96 -18.95 3.04
N ARG A 192 -23.35 -18.11 4.00
CA ARG A 192 -22.75 -18.11 5.33
C ARG A 192 -23.06 -19.43 6.06
N GLN A 193 -22.04 -20.08 6.61
CA GLN A 193 -22.22 -21.28 7.43
C GLN A 193 -22.86 -20.92 8.78
N ALA A 194 -23.94 -21.62 9.14
CA ALA A 194 -24.69 -21.38 10.39
C ALA A 194 -23.87 -21.63 11.67
N SER A 195 -22.78 -22.39 11.59
CA SER A 195 -21.83 -22.65 12.67
C SER A 195 -20.76 -21.56 12.85
N ALA A 196 -20.68 -20.58 11.95
CA ALA A 196 -19.63 -19.56 11.99
C ALA A 196 -20.02 -18.34 12.85
N SER A 197 -19.10 -17.92 13.71
CA SER A 197 -19.16 -16.69 14.52
C SER A 197 -19.51 -15.47 13.67
N GLU A 198 -20.21 -14.49 14.24
CA GLU A 198 -20.49 -13.20 13.59
C GLU A 198 -19.23 -12.36 13.36
N GLN A 199 -18.18 -12.59 14.16
CA GLN A 199 -16.90 -11.90 14.09
C GLN A 199 -15.94 -12.56 13.06
N ASN A 200 -16.15 -13.83 12.71
CA ASN A 200 -15.43 -14.52 11.64
C ASN A 200 -16.38 -15.44 10.82
N PRO A 201 -17.25 -14.84 9.98
CA PRO A 201 -18.20 -15.60 9.17
C PRO A 201 -17.49 -16.38 8.04
N ILE A 202 -17.70 -17.69 8.01
CA ILE A 202 -17.25 -18.59 6.95
C ILE A 202 -18.34 -18.67 5.88
N PHE A 203 -17.95 -18.56 4.60
CA PHE A 203 -18.86 -18.66 3.47
C PHE A 203 -18.49 -19.82 2.55
N THR A 204 -19.50 -20.52 2.03
CA THR A 204 -19.35 -21.60 1.05
C THR A 204 -19.98 -21.23 -0.28
N ILE A 205 -19.29 -21.50 -1.38
CA ILE A 205 -19.87 -21.41 -2.72
C ILE A 205 -20.51 -22.77 -3.06
N GLY A 206 -21.72 -22.76 -3.61
CA GLY A 206 -22.43 -23.96 -4.05
C GLY A 206 -21.91 -24.49 -5.40
N PRO A 207 -22.34 -25.67 -5.87
CA PRO A 207 -21.89 -26.23 -7.14
C PRO A 207 -22.20 -25.32 -8.35
N ASP A 208 -23.29 -24.55 -8.28
CA ASP A 208 -23.72 -23.62 -9.32
C ASP A 208 -23.00 -22.24 -9.27
N GLY A 209 -22.05 -22.07 -8.35
CA GLY A 209 -21.38 -20.80 -8.06
C GLY A 209 -22.14 -19.92 -7.07
N TYR A 210 -21.87 -18.62 -7.08
CA TYR A 210 -22.63 -17.62 -6.34
C TYR A 210 -22.56 -16.25 -7.02
N VAL A 211 -23.67 -15.50 -7.03
CA VAL A 211 -23.71 -14.12 -7.56
C VAL A 211 -24.21 -13.16 -6.49
N ALA A 212 -23.32 -12.30 -5.99
CA ALA A 212 -23.68 -11.11 -5.24
C ALA A 212 -24.08 -10.02 -6.23
N ASP A 213 -25.38 -9.92 -6.54
CA ASP A 213 -25.92 -9.02 -7.58
C ASP A 213 -26.43 -7.69 -7.03
N ASN A 214 -26.69 -6.73 -7.92
CA ASN A 214 -27.23 -5.40 -7.64
C ASN A 214 -26.38 -4.51 -6.70
N VAL A 215 -25.07 -4.75 -6.57
CA VAL A 215 -24.18 -3.96 -5.69
C VAL A 215 -24.03 -2.52 -6.22
N PRO A 216 -24.47 -1.48 -5.49
CA PRO A 216 -24.37 -0.10 -5.94
C PRO A 216 -23.02 0.50 -5.54
N VAL A 217 -22.17 0.81 -6.53
CA VAL A 217 -20.87 1.45 -6.31
C VAL A 217 -20.98 2.93 -6.68
N THR A 218 -20.82 3.83 -5.72
CA THR A 218 -20.88 5.29 -5.97
C THR A 218 -19.49 5.89 -5.97
N ILE A 219 -19.16 6.68 -7.00
CA ILE A 219 -17.90 7.42 -7.15
C ILE A 219 -18.25 8.91 -7.25
N GLY A 220 -17.73 9.73 -6.33
CA GLY A 220 -18.03 11.17 -6.35
C GLY A 220 -17.15 12.09 -5.50
N THR A 221 -16.29 11.56 -4.62
CA THR A 221 -15.40 12.38 -3.81
C THR A 221 -14.11 12.68 -4.57
N LYS A 222 -13.95 13.89 -5.09
CA LYS A 222 -12.71 14.34 -5.73
C LYS A 222 -11.54 14.27 -4.77
N VAL A 223 -10.50 13.53 -5.12
CA VAL A 223 -9.27 13.37 -4.35
C VAL A 223 -8.50 14.71 -4.35
N PRO A 224 -8.35 15.39 -3.20
CA PRO A 224 -7.87 16.77 -3.18
C PRO A 224 -6.35 16.87 -3.32
N PHE A 225 -5.61 15.97 -2.68
CA PHE A 225 -4.15 15.97 -2.59
C PHE A 225 -3.53 14.76 -3.28
N THR A 226 -2.22 14.81 -3.51
CA THR A 226 -1.48 13.70 -4.12
C THR A 226 -1.35 12.55 -3.12
N ARG A 227 -0.95 11.37 -3.59
CA ARG A 227 -0.38 10.38 -2.66
C ARG A 227 0.75 11.04 -1.85
N PRO A 228 1.01 10.61 -0.60
CA PRO A 228 2.08 11.16 0.23
C PRO A 228 3.45 10.70 -0.30
N TYR A 229 3.87 11.14 -1.48
CA TYR A 229 5.19 10.83 -2.02
C TYR A 229 6.25 11.28 -1.02
N PHE A 230 7.19 10.39 -0.71
CA PHE A 230 8.32 10.71 0.15
C PHE A 230 9.54 9.89 -0.28
N TYR A 231 10.69 10.32 0.20
CA TYR A 231 11.88 9.51 0.34
C TYR A 231 12.46 9.68 1.75
N PRO A 232 13.02 8.63 2.35
CA PRO A 232 13.79 8.79 3.57
C PRO A 232 15.08 9.58 3.31
N GLU A 233 15.49 10.40 4.28
CA GLU A 233 16.76 11.11 4.26
C GLU A 233 17.94 10.11 4.11
N GLY A 234 18.83 10.37 3.17
CA GLY A 234 19.93 9.46 2.82
C GLY A 234 19.54 8.30 1.88
N ALA A 235 18.28 8.16 1.44
CA ALA A 235 17.86 7.10 0.51
C ALA A 235 18.56 7.15 -0.86
N ASP A 236 18.90 8.36 -1.30
CA ASP A 236 19.73 8.72 -2.46
C ASP A 236 21.22 8.31 -2.32
N HIS A 237 21.75 8.28 -1.10
CA HIS A 237 23.18 8.03 -0.85
C HIS A 237 23.53 6.53 -0.94
N ILE A 238 24.17 6.11 -2.04
CA ILE A 238 24.75 4.75 -2.15
C ILE A 238 25.84 4.59 -1.08
N GLY A 239 25.64 3.65 -0.15
CA GLY A 239 26.49 3.47 1.02
C GLY A 239 27.82 2.77 0.74
N GLY A 240 28.54 2.44 1.82
CA GLY A 240 29.67 1.53 1.75
C GLY A 240 29.24 0.09 1.44
N ARG A 241 30.22 -0.83 1.38
CA ARG A 241 29.91 -2.27 1.48
C ARG A 241 29.80 -2.63 2.96
N GLU A 242 28.60 -2.93 3.41
CA GLU A 242 28.32 -3.30 4.80
C GLU A 242 27.55 -4.62 4.84
N ASN A 243 28.15 -5.64 5.46
CA ASN A 243 27.53 -6.95 5.64
C ASN A 243 26.61 -6.93 6.87
N SER A 244 25.39 -7.42 6.70
CA SER A 244 24.44 -7.67 7.79
C SER A 244 23.76 -9.03 7.60
N ASP A 245 22.98 -9.48 8.59
CA ASP A 245 22.17 -10.70 8.47
C ASP A 245 21.27 -10.66 7.22
N ALA A 246 20.75 -9.48 6.85
CA ALA A 246 19.91 -9.31 5.67
C ALA A 246 20.63 -8.77 4.40
N ASN A 247 21.94 -8.50 4.48
CA ASN A 247 22.82 -8.09 3.37
C ASN A 247 24.13 -8.91 3.36
N LEU A 248 24.01 -10.23 3.21
CA LEU A 248 25.15 -11.16 3.32
C LEU A 248 26.25 -10.95 2.27
N THR A 249 25.95 -10.23 1.18
CA THR A 249 26.92 -9.90 0.10
C THR A 249 27.54 -8.52 0.23
N GLY A 250 27.10 -7.70 1.20
CA GLY A 250 27.55 -6.33 1.35
C GLY A 250 27.26 -5.46 0.13
N ASP A 251 26.10 -5.63 -0.51
CA ASP A 251 25.71 -4.81 -1.67
C ASP A 251 25.39 -3.38 -1.20
N PRO A 252 26.09 -2.34 -1.71
CA PRO A 252 25.79 -0.93 -1.40
C PRO A 252 24.35 -0.51 -1.69
N LEU A 253 23.67 -1.19 -2.63
CA LEU A 253 22.26 -0.93 -2.98
C LEU A 253 21.27 -1.68 -2.06
N ALA A 254 21.75 -2.48 -1.10
CA ALA A 254 20.95 -3.13 -0.07
C ALA A 254 21.12 -2.52 1.34
N VAL A 255 22.19 -1.78 1.61
CA VAL A 255 22.52 -1.25 2.95
C VAL A 255 21.36 -0.36 3.46
N PRO A 256 20.72 -0.72 4.59
CA PRO A 256 19.53 -0.02 5.09
C PRO A 256 19.85 1.43 5.47
N ILE A 257 18.82 2.27 5.51
CA ILE A 257 18.98 3.70 5.82
C ILE A 257 19.12 3.92 7.33
N VAL A 258 18.42 3.12 8.14
CA VAL A 258 18.57 3.07 9.60
C VAL A 258 18.71 1.62 10.05
N ALA A 259 19.57 1.38 11.04
CA ALA A 259 19.67 0.12 11.76
C ALA A 259 19.21 0.27 13.22
N MET A 260 18.50 -0.73 13.72
CA MET A 260 18.06 -0.84 15.12
C MET A 260 18.33 -2.27 15.61
N THR A 261 18.81 -2.45 16.83
CA THR A 261 19.02 -3.80 17.37
C THR A 261 17.69 -4.41 17.83
N GLN A 262 17.58 -5.74 17.80
CA GLN A 262 16.39 -6.48 18.25
C GLN A 262 16.02 -6.26 19.73
N ASP A 263 16.96 -5.81 20.56
CA ASP A 263 16.83 -5.52 21.99
C ASP A 263 16.60 -4.03 22.30
N ALA A 264 16.44 -3.16 21.28
CA ALA A 264 16.52 -1.70 21.43
C ALA A 264 15.66 -1.13 22.58
N GLN A 265 16.32 -0.50 23.55
CA GLN A 265 15.69 0.17 24.69
C GLN A 265 15.54 1.68 24.45
N ILE A 266 14.43 2.25 24.90
CA ILE A 266 14.18 3.70 24.99
C ILE A 266 14.11 4.12 26.46
N LEU A 267 14.21 5.43 26.72
CA LEU A 267 13.90 5.98 28.03
C LEU A 267 12.39 5.90 28.29
N ALA A 268 11.98 5.84 29.55
CA ALA A 268 10.58 5.95 29.94
C ALA A 268 10.10 7.42 29.86
N PRO A 269 8.81 7.66 29.58
CA PRO A 269 8.25 9.02 29.58
C PRO A 269 8.36 9.64 30.98
N PRO A 270 8.75 10.93 31.08
CA PRO A 270 8.91 11.61 32.37
C PRO A 270 7.55 11.89 33.02
N SER A 271 7.47 11.77 34.36
CA SER A 271 6.21 12.05 35.08
C SER A 271 5.84 13.54 35.09
N ALA A 272 6.83 14.42 35.02
CA ALA A 272 6.69 15.86 34.86
C ALA A 272 7.37 16.32 33.55
N PRO A 273 6.65 16.30 32.40
CA PRO A 273 7.25 16.63 31.10
C PRO A 273 7.64 18.11 30.99
N THR A 274 8.90 18.35 30.67
CA THR A 274 9.48 19.67 30.33
C THR A 274 10.06 19.61 28.91
N PRO A 275 10.40 20.75 28.26
CA PRO A 275 11.06 20.72 26.95
C PRO A 275 12.34 19.89 26.93
N GLU A 276 13.09 19.89 28.04
CA GLU A 276 14.37 19.18 28.19
C GLU A 276 14.17 17.67 28.37
N THR A 277 13.26 17.26 29.25
CA THR A 277 12.97 15.82 29.48
C THR A 277 12.24 15.19 28.30
N LEU A 278 11.40 15.95 27.58
CA LEU A 278 10.81 15.52 26.31
C LEU A 278 11.85 15.43 25.18
N ALA A 279 12.86 16.31 25.15
CA ALA A 279 13.97 16.19 24.20
C ALA A 279 14.84 14.96 24.49
N ALA A 280 15.14 14.68 25.76
CA ALA A 280 15.86 13.48 26.18
C ALA A 280 15.09 12.20 25.84
N TYR A 281 13.77 12.16 26.09
CA TYR A 281 12.90 11.06 25.70
C TYR A 281 12.92 10.87 24.17
N GLN A 282 12.71 11.94 23.40
CA GLN A 282 12.79 11.93 21.93
C GLN A 282 14.14 11.39 21.41
N SER A 283 15.27 11.81 21.99
CA SER A 283 16.61 11.37 21.54
C SER A 283 16.96 9.92 21.90
N SER A 284 16.15 9.25 22.73
CA SER A 284 16.34 7.82 23.03
C SER A 284 15.84 6.89 21.92
N PHE A 285 14.91 7.36 21.08
CA PHE A 285 14.39 6.59 19.94
C PHE A 285 15.39 6.55 18.78
N ARG A 286 15.35 5.48 17.97
CA ARG A 286 15.81 5.56 16.58
C ARG A 286 14.78 6.38 15.80
N SER A 287 15.26 7.25 14.92
CA SER A 287 14.42 8.16 14.14
C SER A 287 14.86 8.22 12.68
N ILE A 288 13.97 8.71 11.83
CA ILE A 288 14.25 8.98 10.43
C ILE A 288 13.48 10.23 9.98
N LYS A 289 14.11 11.05 9.13
CA LYS A 289 13.45 12.16 8.45
C LYS A 289 12.92 11.66 7.11
N LEU A 290 11.65 11.91 6.81
CA LEU A 290 10.99 11.56 5.55
C LEU A 290 10.71 12.85 4.79
N LEU A 291 11.46 13.07 3.72
CA LEU A 291 11.42 14.24 2.85
C LEU A 291 10.34 14.04 1.79
N TRP A 292 9.55 15.06 1.48
CA TRP A 292 8.48 14.95 0.48
C TRP A 292 9.03 14.81 -0.95
N GLY A 293 8.37 13.97 -1.76
CA GLY A 293 8.67 13.82 -3.19
C GLY A 293 9.88 12.92 -3.43
N VAL A 294 10.89 13.47 -4.12
CA VAL A 294 12.19 12.86 -4.49
C VAL A 294 13.27 13.97 -4.46
N PRO A 295 14.58 13.65 -4.40
CA PRO A 295 15.67 14.61 -4.61
C PRO A 295 15.49 15.41 -5.91
N ASP A 296 15.96 16.66 -5.93
CA ASP A 296 15.80 17.54 -7.10
C ASP A 296 16.49 16.99 -8.38
N GLU A 297 17.54 16.18 -8.24
CA GLU A 297 18.20 15.47 -9.36
C GLU A 297 17.37 14.31 -9.94
N GLU A 298 16.45 13.74 -9.16
CA GLU A 298 15.51 12.70 -9.61
C GLU A 298 14.21 13.28 -10.17
N ARG A 299 13.95 14.57 -9.92
CA ARG A 299 12.67 15.25 -10.11
C ARG A 299 12.14 15.22 -11.53
N ASP A 300 12.97 15.55 -12.52
CA ASP A 300 12.56 15.61 -13.92
C ASP A 300 12.18 14.22 -14.45
N ALA A 301 12.91 13.18 -14.05
CA ALA A 301 12.55 11.80 -14.36
C ALA A 301 11.27 11.37 -13.63
N ALA A 302 11.08 11.78 -12.37
CA ALA A 302 9.89 11.45 -11.58
C ALA A 302 8.58 12.00 -12.18
N VAL A 303 8.60 13.22 -12.73
CA VAL A 303 7.42 13.81 -13.40
C VAL A 303 7.25 13.35 -14.85
N ALA A 304 8.33 12.86 -15.49
CA ALA A 304 8.30 12.31 -16.85
C ALA A 304 7.71 10.89 -16.93
N ALA A 305 7.52 10.39 -18.15
CA ALA A 305 7.25 8.97 -18.36
C ALA A 305 8.52 8.14 -18.09
N PRO A 306 8.42 6.95 -17.47
CA PRO A 306 7.19 6.20 -17.19
C PRO A 306 6.51 6.53 -15.85
N PHE A 307 7.11 7.32 -14.96
CA PHE A 307 6.64 7.49 -13.57
C PHE A 307 5.46 8.44 -13.42
N GLY A 308 5.57 9.67 -13.91
CA GLY A 308 4.49 10.65 -13.97
C GLY A 308 3.93 11.07 -12.60
N LEU A 309 4.78 11.17 -11.58
CA LEU A 309 4.41 11.59 -10.21
C LEU A 309 3.91 13.04 -10.21
N GLN A 310 2.93 13.36 -9.37
CA GLN A 310 2.39 14.71 -9.25
C GLN A 310 3.24 15.59 -8.32
N LEU A 311 4.41 16.06 -8.76
CA LEU A 311 5.36 16.82 -7.93
C LEU A 311 5.36 18.34 -8.24
N PRO A 312 4.42 19.14 -7.72
CA PRO A 312 4.37 20.58 -7.97
C PRO A 312 5.63 21.34 -7.55
N ASN A 313 5.96 22.39 -8.29
CA ASN A 313 7.23 23.14 -8.22
C ASN A 313 7.47 23.94 -6.92
N VAL A 314 6.52 24.01 -5.99
CA VAL A 314 6.64 24.78 -4.75
C VAL A 314 6.16 23.95 -3.55
N THR A 315 7.10 23.56 -2.69
CA THR A 315 6.86 22.93 -1.40
C THR A 315 6.92 23.95 -0.26
N PRO A 316 6.28 23.69 0.89
CA PRO A 316 5.14 22.81 1.08
C PRO A 316 3.84 23.60 0.81
N ARG A 317 3.58 24.00 -0.44
CA ARG A 317 2.47 24.89 -0.80
C ARG A 317 1.53 24.28 -1.85
N GLY A 318 0.26 24.72 -1.81
CA GLY A 318 -0.76 24.33 -2.79
C GLY A 318 -1.15 22.86 -2.68
N LYS A 319 -0.43 21.99 -3.39
CA LYS A 319 -0.60 20.53 -3.37
C LYS A 319 0.70 19.76 -3.08
N GLY A 320 1.82 20.44 -2.86
CA GLY A 320 3.10 19.81 -2.51
C GLY A 320 3.34 19.82 -1.01
N GLY A 321 3.84 18.71 -0.47
CA GLY A 321 4.10 18.50 0.96
C GLY A 321 3.34 17.30 1.54
N LEU A 322 3.82 16.81 2.68
CA LEU A 322 3.15 15.82 3.53
C LEU A 322 2.13 16.54 4.43
N LEU A 323 0.92 15.98 4.58
CA LEU A 323 -0.15 16.57 5.38
C LEU A 323 -0.04 16.14 6.85
N VAL A 324 0.46 17.03 7.70
CA VAL A 324 0.63 16.83 9.14
C VAL A 324 -0.52 17.46 9.93
N PHE A 325 -1.42 16.61 10.44
CA PHE A 325 -2.61 17.03 11.19
C PHE A 325 -3.03 15.94 12.18
N SER A 326 -3.81 16.31 13.20
CA SER A 326 -4.28 15.39 14.24
C SER A 326 -5.17 14.29 13.67
N SER A 327 -5.02 13.08 14.16
CA SER A 327 -5.94 11.97 13.91
C SER A 327 -7.25 12.06 14.70
N GLY A 328 -7.30 12.91 15.72
CA GLY A 328 -8.37 12.94 16.73
C GLY A 328 -8.16 11.99 17.91
N THR A 329 -7.07 11.21 17.94
CA THR A 329 -6.70 10.31 19.06
C THR A 329 -5.24 10.51 19.49
N SER A 330 -4.89 9.98 20.66
CA SER A 330 -3.49 9.86 21.12
C SER A 330 -2.87 8.53 20.68
N ILE A 331 -1.55 8.38 20.85
CA ILE A 331 -0.88 7.07 20.70
C ILE A 331 -1.19 6.18 21.93
N PRO A 332 -1.28 4.84 21.77
CA PRO A 332 -1.59 3.92 22.87
C PRO A 332 -0.65 3.97 24.08
N GLU A 333 0.66 4.19 23.86
CA GLU A 333 1.67 4.09 24.92
C GLU A 333 1.62 5.28 25.88
N ASN A 334 1.22 6.44 25.38
CA ASN A 334 1.27 7.70 26.09
C ASN A 334 0.10 8.60 25.63
N PRO A 335 -0.98 8.71 26.41
CA PRO A 335 -2.16 9.47 26.02
C PRO A 335 -1.91 11.00 25.93
N ALA A 336 -0.77 11.51 26.42
CA ALA A 336 -0.39 12.92 26.25
C ALA A 336 0.20 13.21 24.86
N VAL A 337 0.61 12.19 24.09
CA VAL A 337 1.17 12.36 22.74
C VAL A 337 0.05 12.14 21.70
N PRO A 338 -0.42 13.18 20.99
CA PRO A 338 -1.43 13.01 19.94
C PRO A 338 -0.88 12.19 18.77
N SER A 339 -1.68 11.27 18.26
CA SER A 339 -1.37 10.54 17.03
C SER A 339 -1.67 11.44 15.84
N LEU A 340 -0.70 11.59 14.92
CA LEU A 340 -0.80 12.45 13.75
C LEU A 340 -0.92 11.63 12.45
N TRP A 341 -1.57 12.24 11.47
CA TRP A 341 -1.41 11.87 10.06
C TRP A 341 -0.15 12.55 9.48
N PRO A 342 0.50 11.97 8.46
CA PRO A 342 0.30 10.60 7.99
C PRO A 342 0.70 9.59 9.07
N GLN A 343 -0.03 8.49 9.15
CA GLN A 343 0.37 7.36 9.99
C GLN A 343 1.54 6.63 9.31
N VAL A 344 2.54 6.26 10.11
CA VAL A 344 3.74 5.59 9.61
C VAL A 344 3.72 4.13 10.06
N ALA A 345 3.71 3.22 9.09
CA ALA A 345 3.85 1.78 9.33
C ALA A 345 5.13 1.27 8.68
N LEU A 346 5.93 0.52 9.42
CA LEU A 346 7.09 -0.21 8.92
C LEU A 346 6.71 -1.68 8.84
N VAL A 347 6.53 -2.18 7.63
CA VAL A 347 6.10 -3.57 7.37
C VAL A 347 7.32 -4.43 7.06
N LYS A 348 7.43 -5.58 7.72
CA LYS A 348 8.56 -6.49 7.49
C LYS A 348 8.53 -7.02 6.06
N LEU A 349 9.70 -7.07 5.44
CA LEU A 349 9.92 -7.63 4.11
C LEU A 349 10.25 -9.13 4.20
N ALA A 350 9.92 -9.84 3.11
CA ALA A 350 10.30 -11.22 2.89
C ALA A 350 11.83 -11.37 2.91
N ASP A 351 12.27 -12.51 3.43
CA ASP A 351 13.69 -12.79 3.65
C ASP A 351 14.34 -13.38 2.40
N ASP A 352 14.98 -12.50 1.62
CA ASP A 352 15.88 -12.84 0.51
C ASP A 352 17.18 -12.04 0.69
N PRO A 353 18.07 -12.45 1.61
CA PRO A 353 19.30 -11.72 1.96
C PRO A 353 20.38 -11.81 0.87
N LYS A 354 20.09 -12.52 -0.23
CA LYS A 354 20.89 -12.59 -1.46
C LYS A 354 20.24 -11.85 -2.64
N ARG A 355 19.05 -11.28 -2.45
CA ARG A 355 18.27 -10.51 -3.45
C ARG A 355 18.15 -11.24 -4.80
N LYS A 356 18.02 -12.57 -4.76
CA LYS A 356 18.01 -13.44 -5.94
C LYS A 356 16.65 -13.45 -6.65
N ASN A 357 15.57 -13.53 -5.88
CA ASN A 357 14.20 -13.62 -6.37
C ASN A 357 13.48 -12.28 -6.19
N ASP A 358 13.84 -11.50 -5.17
CA ASP A 358 13.42 -10.11 -4.98
C ASP A 358 14.64 -9.15 -5.03
N PRO A 359 15.08 -8.73 -6.22
CA PRO A 359 16.24 -7.85 -6.38
C PRO A 359 16.00 -6.40 -5.94
N GLN A 360 14.77 -6.04 -5.54
CA GLN A 360 14.39 -4.67 -5.17
C GLN A 360 13.87 -4.55 -3.72
N SER A 361 13.83 -5.66 -2.96
CA SER A 361 13.33 -5.74 -1.59
C SER A 361 11.86 -5.28 -1.46
N LEU A 362 11.00 -5.66 -2.41
CA LEU A 362 9.62 -5.18 -2.55
C LEU A 362 8.55 -6.06 -1.87
N VAL A 363 8.83 -7.34 -1.62
CA VAL A 363 7.83 -8.30 -1.16
C VAL A 363 7.70 -8.27 0.36
N VAL A 364 6.46 -8.12 0.83
CA VAL A 364 6.12 -7.98 2.25
C VAL A 364 5.92 -9.38 2.86
N GLN A 365 6.33 -9.56 4.10
CA GLN A 365 6.16 -10.82 4.83
C GLN A 365 4.66 -11.09 5.09
N GLY A 366 4.24 -12.33 4.88
CA GLY A 366 2.85 -12.77 5.07
C GLY A 366 1.89 -12.47 3.91
N THR A 367 2.39 -12.00 2.75
CA THR A 367 1.58 -11.90 1.52
C THR A 367 1.78 -13.14 0.62
N PRO A 368 0.86 -13.45 -0.32
CA PRO A 368 1.02 -14.59 -1.23
C PRO A 368 2.30 -14.54 -2.08
N GLU A 369 2.82 -13.34 -2.33
CA GLU A 369 4.09 -13.13 -3.04
C GLU A 369 5.31 -13.57 -2.23
N GLU A 370 5.25 -13.65 -0.89
CA GLU A 370 6.34 -14.20 -0.06
C GLU A 370 6.67 -15.64 -0.48
N SER A 371 5.66 -16.46 -0.76
CA SER A 371 5.87 -17.84 -1.21
C SER A 371 6.59 -17.94 -2.55
N ASN A 372 6.38 -16.96 -3.45
CA ASN A 372 7.07 -16.91 -4.74
C ASN A 372 8.54 -16.48 -4.59
N VAL A 373 8.86 -15.65 -3.59
CA VAL A 373 10.24 -15.20 -3.31
C VAL A 373 11.02 -16.22 -2.49
N THR A 374 10.42 -16.77 -1.43
CA THR A 374 11.09 -17.62 -0.43
C THR A 374 10.99 -19.11 -0.73
N GLY A 375 9.98 -19.55 -1.49
CA GLY A 375 9.62 -20.97 -1.62
C GLY A 375 9.00 -21.58 -0.35
N GLN A 376 8.65 -20.77 0.65
CA GLN A 376 8.06 -21.19 1.92
C GLN A 376 6.57 -20.83 1.98
N LEU A 377 5.83 -21.35 2.96
CA LEU A 377 4.50 -20.80 3.29
C LEU A 377 4.67 -19.36 3.81
N PRO A 378 3.67 -18.47 3.63
CA PRO A 378 3.75 -17.11 4.16
C PRO A 378 3.94 -17.12 5.67
N LYS A 379 4.69 -16.15 6.20
CA LYS A 379 4.97 -15.98 7.63
C LYS A 379 3.97 -15.00 8.27
N PRO A 380 4.03 -14.74 9.60
CA PRO A 380 3.24 -13.68 10.21
C PRO A 380 3.51 -12.33 9.54
N VAL A 381 2.48 -11.49 9.37
CA VAL A 381 2.73 -10.09 8.97
C VAL A 381 3.20 -9.34 10.21
N VAL A 382 4.43 -8.82 10.16
CA VAL A 382 5.06 -8.10 11.28
C VAL A 382 5.07 -6.61 10.94
N VAL A 383 4.46 -5.79 11.82
CA VAL A 383 4.31 -4.35 11.61
C VAL A 383 4.85 -3.58 12.82
N LEU A 384 5.86 -2.75 12.62
CA LEU A 384 6.31 -1.71 13.55
C LEU A 384 5.56 -0.41 13.22
N GLN A 385 5.21 0.41 14.21
CA GLN A 385 4.59 1.72 13.98
C GLN A 385 5.54 2.86 14.36
N GLY A 386 5.49 3.95 13.59
CA GLY A 386 6.22 5.17 13.87
C GLY A 386 5.38 6.22 14.60
N ILE A 387 6.03 7.09 15.38
CA ILE A 387 5.44 8.30 15.96
C ILE A 387 5.82 9.47 15.04
N THR A 388 4.86 9.97 14.27
CA THR A 388 5.01 11.16 13.41
C THR A 388 5.08 12.43 14.29
N LEU A 389 6.15 13.22 14.17
CA LEU A 389 6.32 14.46 14.93
C LEU A 389 5.84 15.70 14.16
N LEU A 390 5.22 16.64 14.87
CA LEU A 390 4.98 18.00 14.38
C LEU A 390 6.28 18.82 14.45
N ASP A 391 6.70 19.36 13.31
CA ASP A 391 7.88 20.22 13.15
C ASP A 391 9.13 19.69 13.91
N ASP A 392 9.44 18.41 13.71
CA ASP A 392 10.58 17.67 14.29
C ASP A 392 10.66 17.60 15.83
N SER A 393 9.62 17.97 16.57
CA SER A 393 9.66 18.05 18.04
C SER A 393 8.48 17.37 18.73
N LEU A 394 8.78 16.46 19.66
CA LEU A 394 7.79 15.84 20.53
C LEU A 394 7.12 16.88 21.47
N ALA A 395 7.87 17.87 21.95
CA ALA A 395 7.31 18.97 22.74
C ALA A 395 6.31 19.82 21.93
N LYS A 396 6.59 20.12 20.66
CA LYS A 396 5.60 20.74 19.75
C LYS A 396 4.45 19.80 19.39
N THR A 397 4.69 18.50 19.33
CA THR A 397 3.65 17.49 19.05
C THR A 397 2.63 17.45 20.19
N ILE A 398 3.08 17.52 21.45
CA ILE A 398 2.23 17.53 22.64
C ILE A 398 1.55 18.89 22.86
N ALA A 399 2.30 19.99 22.82
CA ALA A 399 1.83 21.31 23.27
C ALA A 399 1.59 22.35 22.17
N GLY A 400 1.90 22.02 20.91
CA GLY A 400 1.76 22.93 19.78
C GLY A 400 0.34 22.97 19.17
N PRO A 401 0.02 23.98 18.35
CA PRO A 401 -1.25 24.07 17.64
C PRO A 401 -1.29 23.08 16.46
N VAL A 402 -1.48 21.79 16.76
CA VAL A 402 -1.65 20.73 15.76
C VAL A 402 -2.87 21.05 14.87
N PRO A 403 -2.74 21.09 13.53
CA PRO A 403 -3.89 21.28 12.64
C PRO A 403 -4.92 20.16 12.84
N SER A 404 -6.21 20.50 12.84
CA SER A 404 -7.30 19.53 13.04
C SER A 404 -7.84 18.90 11.74
N ALA A 405 -7.30 19.30 10.58
CA ALA A 405 -7.82 18.91 9.26
C ALA A 405 -6.72 18.96 8.17
N PRO A 406 -6.85 18.18 7.09
CA PRO A 406 -5.94 18.20 5.93
C PRO A 406 -6.14 19.49 5.12
N THR A 407 -5.45 20.55 5.52
CA THR A 407 -5.48 21.88 4.88
C THR A 407 -4.11 22.25 4.32
N THR A 408 -4.01 23.33 3.56
CA THR A 408 -2.71 23.85 3.10
C THR A 408 -1.80 24.31 4.25
N ALA A 409 -2.34 24.59 5.44
CA ALA A 409 -1.55 24.88 6.64
C ALA A 409 -1.00 23.61 7.34
N ALA A 410 -1.56 22.45 7.03
CA ALA A 410 -1.07 21.15 7.47
C ALA A 410 0.10 20.64 6.60
N LEU A 411 0.36 21.24 5.44
CA LEU A 411 1.48 20.82 4.58
C LEU A 411 2.83 21.07 5.26
N ARG A 412 3.73 20.09 5.14
CA ARG A 412 5.15 20.15 5.51
C ARG A 412 6.01 19.60 4.39
N ASP A 413 7.24 20.07 4.27
CA ASP A 413 8.22 19.59 3.31
C ASP A 413 8.85 18.25 3.75
N HIS A 414 8.74 17.93 5.05
CA HIS A 414 9.21 16.67 5.64
C HIS A 414 8.38 16.27 6.87
N VAL A 415 8.58 15.05 7.37
CA VAL A 415 8.22 14.65 8.75
C VAL A 415 9.38 13.89 9.39
N THR A 416 9.68 14.15 10.66
CA THR A 416 10.49 13.22 11.46
C THR A 416 9.60 12.16 12.09
N VAL A 417 10.04 10.91 12.05
CA VAL A 417 9.37 9.76 12.64
C VAL A 417 10.28 9.13 13.69
N LEU A 418 9.74 8.83 14.86
CA LEU A 418 10.40 8.00 15.88
C LEU A 418 9.93 6.55 15.74
N PHE A 419 10.84 5.57 15.70
CA PHE A 419 10.48 4.16 15.63
C PHE A 419 10.20 3.60 17.04
N ARG A 420 8.96 3.17 17.30
CA ARG A 420 8.63 2.45 18.55
C ARG A 420 9.41 1.12 18.54
N PRO A 421 10.11 0.74 19.62
CA PRO A 421 10.77 -0.56 19.73
C PRO A 421 9.74 -1.67 20.02
N ALA A 422 8.67 -1.74 19.22
CA ALA A 422 7.60 -2.70 19.38
C ALA A 422 7.00 -3.08 18.01
N VAL A 423 6.75 -4.37 17.80
CA VAL A 423 6.07 -4.90 16.61
C VAL A 423 4.74 -5.54 16.97
N LEU A 424 3.80 -5.50 16.03
CA LEU A 424 2.55 -6.23 16.08
C LEU A 424 2.60 -7.36 15.03
N CYS A 425 2.51 -8.61 15.49
CA CYS A 425 2.64 -9.81 14.67
C CYS A 425 1.28 -10.46 14.45
N PHE A 426 0.86 -10.57 13.18
CA PHE A 426 -0.45 -11.05 12.77
C PHE A 426 -0.39 -12.37 11.99
N ASP A 427 -1.39 -13.24 12.20
CA ASP A 427 -1.69 -14.30 11.24
C ASP A 427 -2.43 -13.70 10.02
N PRO A 428 -1.83 -13.67 8.80
CA PRO A 428 -2.49 -13.16 7.59
C PRO A 428 -3.81 -13.89 7.25
N ARG A 429 -4.00 -15.12 7.74
CA ARG A 429 -5.22 -15.91 7.57
C ARG A 429 -6.36 -15.42 8.47
N ASN A 430 -6.04 -14.68 9.55
CA ASN A 430 -6.98 -14.31 10.61
C ASN A 430 -6.61 -13.01 11.36
N ILE A 431 -6.38 -11.91 10.63
CA ILE A 431 -6.08 -10.57 11.18
C ILE A 431 -7.07 -10.13 12.28
N GLN A 432 -8.35 -10.51 12.16
CA GLN A 432 -9.43 -10.13 13.08
C GLN A 432 -9.30 -10.77 14.48
N ALA A 433 -8.47 -11.81 14.66
CA ALA A 433 -8.15 -12.35 15.98
C ALA A 433 -7.17 -11.47 16.79
N GLY A 434 -6.64 -10.40 16.20
CA GLY A 434 -5.64 -9.52 16.79
C GLY A 434 -4.23 -10.12 16.76
N GLY A 435 -3.25 -9.22 16.66
CA GLY A 435 -1.83 -9.56 16.66
C GLY A 435 -1.24 -9.66 18.08
N LEU A 436 -0.11 -10.36 18.17
CA LEU A 436 0.76 -10.34 19.34
C LEU A 436 1.62 -9.08 19.30
N LEU A 437 1.51 -8.20 20.30
CA LEU A 437 2.41 -7.06 20.44
C LEU A 437 3.66 -7.49 21.20
N VAL A 438 4.83 -7.33 20.58
CA VAL A 438 6.14 -7.74 21.13
C VAL A 438 7.03 -6.52 21.32
N THR A 439 7.64 -6.42 22.51
CA THR A 439 8.63 -5.40 22.87
C THR A 439 9.77 -6.03 23.69
N PRO A 440 11.05 -5.65 23.47
CA PRO A 440 12.16 -6.20 24.24
C PRO A 440 12.12 -5.73 25.71
N HIS A 441 11.49 -4.60 25.98
CA HIS A 441 11.42 -4.00 27.31
C HIS A 441 10.02 -3.50 27.65
N LEU A 442 9.63 -3.65 28.92
CA LEU A 442 8.40 -3.09 29.49
C LEU A 442 8.70 -1.89 30.41
N VAL A 443 9.95 -1.78 30.87
CA VAL A 443 10.45 -0.73 31.76
C VAL A 443 11.79 -0.20 31.26
N GLY A 444 12.16 1.00 31.71
CA GLY A 444 13.48 1.59 31.48
C GLY A 444 13.72 2.81 32.36
N ARG A 445 14.91 3.37 32.30
CA ARG A 445 15.27 4.60 33.03
C ARG A 445 14.41 5.76 32.53
N SER A 446 13.98 6.63 33.44
CA SER A 446 13.20 7.83 33.07
C SER A 446 14.02 8.80 32.22
N ALA A 447 13.32 9.56 31.37
CA ALA A 447 13.91 10.71 30.70
C ALA A 447 14.08 11.93 31.62
N ASP A 448 13.49 11.92 32.82
CA ASP A 448 13.88 12.82 33.90
C ASP A 448 14.99 12.16 34.75
N ALA A 449 16.20 12.71 34.70
CA ALA A 449 17.37 12.20 35.42
C ALA A 449 17.28 12.36 36.95
N SER A 450 16.28 13.06 37.49
CA SER A 450 15.99 13.10 38.93
C SER A 450 15.14 11.91 39.40
N GLU A 451 14.42 11.24 38.51
CA GLU A 451 13.61 10.07 38.83
C GLU A 451 14.49 8.80 38.95
N GLN A 452 14.49 8.20 40.14
CA GLN A 452 15.27 6.98 40.40
C GLN A 452 14.48 5.69 40.13
N GLY A 453 15.20 4.64 39.72
CA GLY A 453 14.67 3.32 39.38
C GLY A 453 14.00 3.26 38.00
N ASP A 454 13.81 2.05 37.49
CA ASP A 454 13.11 1.85 36.22
C ASP A 454 11.62 2.23 36.34
N LYS A 455 11.08 2.81 35.27
CA LYS A 455 9.67 3.19 35.12
C LYS A 455 9.04 2.40 33.97
N PRO A 456 7.72 2.17 33.98
CA PRO A 456 7.01 1.64 32.81
C PRO A 456 7.25 2.49 31.57
N LEU A 457 7.55 1.86 30.44
CA LEU A 457 7.64 2.56 29.15
C LEU A 457 6.26 2.97 28.62
N PHE A 458 5.22 2.23 29.03
CA PHE A 458 3.81 2.43 28.69
C PHE A 458 2.90 1.69 29.69
N ASP A 459 1.60 2.01 29.70
CA ASP A 459 0.60 1.18 30.40
C ASP A 459 0.24 -0.05 29.54
N ALA A 460 0.78 -1.20 29.92
CA ALA A 460 0.52 -2.46 29.23
C ALA A 460 -0.96 -2.88 29.24
N SER A 461 -1.76 -2.43 30.21
CA SER A 461 -3.20 -2.69 30.25
C SER A 461 -3.94 -1.82 29.24
N ALA A 462 -3.60 -0.52 29.15
CA ALA A 462 -4.18 0.38 28.15
C ALA A 462 -3.78 -0.01 26.71
N VAL A 463 -2.57 -0.56 26.53
CA VAL A 463 -2.08 -1.07 25.24
C VAL A 463 -2.71 -2.43 24.88
N ALA A 464 -2.91 -3.33 25.85
CA ALA A 464 -3.61 -4.62 25.61
C ALA A 464 -5.10 -4.46 25.25
N ASN A 465 -5.72 -3.32 25.58
CA ASN A 465 -7.11 -2.99 25.22
C ASN A 465 -7.24 -2.28 23.84
N GLN A 466 -6.16 -2.14 23.07
CA GLN A 466 -6.22 -1.48 21.77
C GLN A 466 -6.86 -2.35 20.68
N PRO A 467 -7.56 -1.74 19.70
CA PRO A 467 -7.98 -2.44 18.49
C PRO A 467 -6.80 -3.16 17.83
N LEU A 468 -7.02 -4.40 17.40
CA LEU A 468 -6.03 -5.29 16.78
C LEU A 468 -4.88 -5.78 17.68
N VAL A 469 -4.83 -5.44 18.98
CA VAL A 469 -3.92 -6.10 19.94
C VAL A 469 -4.67 -7.24 20.64
N ARG A 470 -4.10 -8.45 20.61
CA ARG A 470 -4.63 -9.64 21.31
C ARG A 470 -3.94 -9.87 22.65
N GLU A 471 -2.65 -9.60 22.69
CA GLU A 471 -1.75 -9.92 23.80
C GLU A 471 -0.53 -8.98 23.72
N VAL A 472 0.04 -8.60 24.86
CA VAL A 472 1.32 -7.90 24.95
C VAL A 472 2.33 -8.82 25.63
N ARG A 473 3.45 -9.11 24.97
CA ARG A 473 4.48 -10.04 25.45
C ARG A 473 5.87 -9.40 25.39
N ARG A 474 6.71 -9.68 26.39
CA ARG A 474 8.13 -9.31 26.34
C ARG A 474 8.86 -10.29 25.42
N GLY A 475 9.68 -9.77 24.52
CA GLY A 475 10.47 -10.55 23.56
C GLY A 475 11.24 -9.64 22.62
N CYS A 476 12.39 -10.08 22.13
CA CYS A 476 13.16 -9.30 21.16
C CYS A 476 12.44 -9.18 19.81
N LEU A 477 12.77 -8.13 19.06
CA LEU A 477 12.08 -7.78 17.82
C LEU A 477 12.52 -8.69 16.65
N PRO A 478 11.61 -9.09 15.74
CA PRO A 478 11.95 -9.93 14.59
C PRO A 478 12.97 -9.26 13.65
N LYS A 479 14.15 -9.89 13.53
CA LYS A 479 15.24 -9.41 12.69
C LYS A 479 14.89 -9.34 11.20
N GLY A 480 15.63 -8.52 10.48
CA GLY A 480 15.59 -8.38 9.03
C GLY A 480 15.05 -7.03 8.55
N ARG A 481 14.73 -6.99 7.26
CA ARG A 481 14.39 -5.77 6.51
C ARG A 481 12.94 -5.32 6.70
N TYR A 482 12.72 -4.01 6.71
CA TYR A 482 11.40 -3.38 6.75
C TYR A 482 11.27 -2.29 5.69
N ALA A 483 10.14 -2.30 4.97
CA ALA A 483 9.70 -1.20 4.13
C ALA A 483 8.90 -0.20 4.99
N ILE A 484 8.97 1.09 4.68
CA ILE A 484 8.17 2.12 5.36
C ILE A 484 7.01 2.56 4.47
N SER A 485 5.85 2.78 5.07
CA SER A 485 4.64 3.25 4.40
C SER A 485 4.04 4.45 5.14
N LEU A 486 3.76 5.52 4.40
CA LEU A 486 3.01 6.68 4.87
C LEU A 486 1.57 6.56 4.40
N VAL A 487 0.62 6.55 5.35
CA VAL A 487 -0.81 6.38 5.10
C VAL A 487 -1.57 7.65 5.49
N GLN A 488 -2.44 8.14 4.60
CA GLN A 488 -3.41 9.20 4.87
C GLN A 488 -4.79 8.62 5.23
N PRO A 489 -5.69 9.36 5.94
CA PRO A 489 -7.01 8.83 6.30
C PRO A 489 -7.92 8.57 5.09
N SER A 490 -7.58 9.15 3.93
CA SER A 490 -8.20 8.87 2.63
C SER A 490 -7.92 7.47 2.07
N GLY A 491 -7.02 6.70 2.70
CA GLY A 491 -6.51 5.43 2.17
C GLY A 491 -5.39 5.59 1.13
N GLN A 492 -5.04 6.83 0.76
CA GLN A 492 -3.85 7.09 -0.05
C GLN A 492 -2.60 6.76 0.78
N ALA A 493 -1.83 5.80 0.30
CA ALA A 493 -0.57 5.38 0.89
C ALA A 493 0.58 5.56 -0.10
N TRP A 494 1.80 5.75 0.40
CA TRP A 494 3.04 5.59 -0.36
C TRP A 494 3.96 4.65 0.40
N THR A 495 4.80 3.90 -0.30
CA THR A 495 5.69 2.90 0.32
C THR A 495 7.07 2.96 -0.32
N VAL A 496 8.12 2.85 0.48
CA VAL A 496 9.52 2.75 0.05
C VAL A 496 10.16 1.55 0.75
N PRO A 497 10.84 0.64 0.01
CA PRO A 497 11.07 0.65 -1.44
C PRO A 497 9.81 0.36 -2.27
N ASN A 498 9.82 0.82 -3.53
CA ASN A 498 8.84 0.52 -4.57
C ASN A 498 9.54 0.31 -5.95
N GLU A 499 8.77 -0.04 -6.97
CA GLU A 499 9.31 -0.50 -8.27
C GLU A 499 10.14 0.57 -9.01
N ILE A 500 9.94 1.85 -8.71
CA ILE A 500 10.63 2.98 -9.34
C ILE A 500 12.15 2.92 -9.09
N GLY A 501 12.55 2.58 -7.85
CA GLY A 501 13.93 2.70 -7.38
C GLY A 501 14.83 1.50 -7.65
N GLY A 502 14.46 0.63 -8.57
CA GLY A 502 15.38 -0.39 -9.05
C GLY A 502 15.02 -0.88 -10.44
N CYS A 503 15.68 -1.95 -10.85
CA CYS A 503 15.47 -2.59 -12.13
C CYS A 503 14.87 -3.98 -11.92
N ALA A 504 13.83 -4.31 -12.68
CA ALA A 504 13.34 -5.68 -12.74
C ALA A 504 14.41 -6.58 -13.39
N PRO A 505 14.43 -7.91 -13.13
CA PRO A 505 15.41 -8.83 -13.72
C PRO A 505 15.53 -8.75 -15.25
N SER A 506 14.46 -8.34 -15.95
CA SER A 506 14.47 -8.17 -17.42
C SER A 506 15.02 -6.82 -17.93
N GLU A 507 15.31 -5.88 -17.03
CA GLU A 507 15.86 -4.55 -17.32
C GLU A 507 17.38 -4.47 -17.05
N GLY A 508 17.93 -5.45 -16.32
CA GLY A 508 19.34 -5.56 -15.97
C GLY A 508 19.64 -5.05 -14.55
N ASN A 509 20.89 -4.67 -14.32
CA ASN A 509 21.34 -4.11 -13.03
C ASN A 509 21.17 -2.58 -13.01
N VAL A 510 21.11 -2.00 -11.82
CA VAL A 510 21.20 -0.54 -11.64
C VAL A 510 22.64 -0.08 -11.93
N THR A 511 22.79 0.96 -12.76
CA THR A 511 24.04 1.67 -13.03
C THR A 511 23.93 3.12 -12.53
N SER A 512 24.74 3.48 -11.53
CA SER A 512 24.83 4.83 -10.94
C SER A 512 25.82 5.75 -11.66
N THR A 513 26.26 5.37 -12.86
CA THR A 513 27.17 6.17 -13.71
C THR A 513 26.45 7.26 -14.52
N SER A 514 25.12 7.35 -14.41
CA SER A 514 24.28 8.44 -14.91
C SER A 514 23.58 9.14 -13.75
N SER A 515 23.19 10.40 -13.95
CA SER A 515 22.26 11.11 -13.06
C SER A 515 20.96 11.43 -13.84
N PRO A 516 19.79 10.96 -13.40
CA PRO A 516 19.61 9.92 -12.38
C PRO A 516 20.20 8.56 -12.83
N ALA A 517 20.27 7.60 -11.92
CA ALA A 517 20.72 6.23 -12.22
C ALA A 517 19.85 5.57 -13.32
N SER A 518 20.34 4.50 -13.94
CA SER A 518 19.65 3.83 -15.05
C SER A 518 19.76 2.30 -14.99
N CYS A 519 18.90 1.58 -15.70
CA CYS A 519 18.98 0.13 -15.86
C CYS A 519 19.90 -0.29 -17.03
N SER A 520 20.75 -1.30 -16.81
CA SER A 520 21.86 -1.64 -17.71
C SER A 520 21.47 -2.26 -19.06
N THR A 521 20.34 -2.96 -19.14
CA THR A 521 19.96 -3.80 -20.29
C THR A 521 18.73 -3.27 -21.03
N LYS A 522 17.82 -2.60 -20.31
CA LYS A 522 16.75 -1.76 -20.88
C LYS A 522 16.83 -0.38 -20.24
N PRO A 523 17.55 0.58 -20.84
CA PRO A 523 17.74 1.90 -20.24
C PRO A 523 16.43 2.60 -19.88
N ARG A 524 16.25 2.81 -18.58
CA ARG A 524 15.14 3.52 -17.93
C ARG A 524 15.73 4.22 -16.71
N PRO A 525 15.37 5.47 -16.42
CA PRO A 525 15.72 6.13 -15.16
C PRO A 525 15.32 5.29 -13.93
N VAL A 526 16.16 5.33 -12.90
CA VAL A 526 15.98 4.67 -11.60
C VAL A 526 16.06 5.76 -10.54
N LEU A 527 15.05 5.84 -9.67
CA LEU A 527 15.02 6.83 -8.60
C LEU A 527 15.43 6.16 -7.29
N LEU A 528 16.72 6.23 -6.95
CA LEU A 528 17.34 5.59 -5.78
C LEU A 528 16.67 6.02 -4.46
N SER A 529 16.08 7.22 -4.42
CA SER A 529 15.28 7.65 -3.27
C SER A 529 14.04 6.78 -3.00
N GLN A 530 13.60 5.98 -4.00
CA GLN A 530 12.43 5.12 -3.99
C GLN A 530 12.75 3.61 -3.86
N GLY A 531 14.02 3.21 -3.79
CA GLY A 531 14.48 1.81 -3.78
C GLY A 531 16.00 1.70 -4.06
N ALA A 532 16.70 0.59 -3.87
CA ALA A 532 16.29 -0.82 -3.87
C ALA A 532 16.53 -1.55 -2.52
N ARG A 533 16.66 -0.75 -1.44
CA ARG A 533 16.98 -1.18 -0.07
C ARG A 533 15.80 -1.07 0.88
N ALA A 534 15.92 -1.75 2.01
CA ALA A 534 15.07 -1.52 3.17
C ALA A 534 15.30 -0.12 3.76
N VAL A 535 14.29 0.43 4.45
CA VAL A 535 14.43 1.70 5.16
C VAL A 535 14.94 1.47 6.58
N LEU A 536 14.45 0.41 7.23
CA LEU A 536 14.96 -0.09 8.51
C LEU A 536 15.45 -1.53 8.34
N GLU A 537 16.59 -1.86 8.95
CA GLU A 537 16.93 -3.24 9.31
C GLU A 537 16.91 -3.40 10.84
N ILE A 538 16.21 -4.43 11.32
CA ILE A 538 16.36 -4.90 12.70
C ILE A 538 17.48 -5.94 12.72
N VAL A 539 18.59 -5.61 13.36
CA VAL A 539 19.81 -6.44 13.44
C VAL A 539 19.87 -7.23 14.75
N SER A 540 20.86 -8.12 14.88
CA SER A 540 21.18 -8.82 16.12
C SER A 540 21.42 -7.87 17.29
N ALA A 541 21.31 -8.39 18.52
CA ALA A 541 21.40 -7.57 19.73
C ALA A 541 22.80 -6.95 19.91
N GLY A 542 22.88 -5.88 20.71
CA GLY A 542 24.17 -5.46 21.27
C GLY A 542 24.69 -6.47 22.30
N PRO A 543 25.97 -6.41 22.72
CA PRO A 543 26.53 -7.35 23.69
C PRO A 543 25.74 -7.44 25.01
N ASP A 544 25.28 -6.29 25.54
CA ASP A 544 24.45 -6.21 26.75
C ASP A 544 23.00 -6.72 26.52
N GLY A 545 22.60 -6.89 25.25
CA GLY A 545 21.27 -7.34 24.83
C GLY A 545 21.20 -8.82 24.45
N GLU A 546 22.33 -9.51 24.29
CA GLU A 546 22.35 -10.95 23.96
C GLU A 546 21.67 -11.79 25.06
N GLU A 547 21.94 -11.49 26.34
CA GLU A 547 21.28 -12.10 27.49
C GLU A 547 19.76 -11.78 27.50
N THR A 548 19.39 -10.52 27.24
CA THR A 548 17.98 -10.10 27.14
C THR A 548 17.20 -10.92 26.10
N CYS A 549 17.80 -11.18 24.93
CA CYS A 549 17.17 -11.96 23.86
C CYS A 549 17.33 -13.48 24.01
N SER A 550 18.24 -13.95 24.87
CA SER A 550 18.30 -15.36 25.29
C SER A 550 17.14 -15.68 26.23
N ASP A 551 16.89 -14.80 27.21
CA ASP A 551 15.80 -14.94 28.19
C ASP A 551 14.42 -14.62 27.60
N ASN A 552 14.37 -13.66 26.67
CA ASN A 552 13.14 -13.16 26.05
C ASN A 552 13.31 -13.19 24.50
N PRO A 553 13.35 -14.39 23.89
CA PRO A 553 13.54 -14.52 22.44
C PRO A 553 12.39 -13.90 21.64
N VAL A 554 12.61 -13.77 20.33
CA VAL A 554 11.54 -13.41 19.39
C VAL A 554 10.44 -14.49 19.48
N PRO A 555 9.17 -14.17 19.79
CA PRO A 555 8.12 -15.18 19.89
C PRO A 555 7.84 -15.90 18.57
N ASP A 556 7.53 -17.19 18.64
CA ASP A 556 7.26 -18.02 17.45
C ASP A 556 6.12 -17.47 16.59
N GLU A 557 5.10 -16.83 17.19
CA GLU A 557 3.99 -16.19 16.45
C GLU A 557 4.39 -14.93 15.66
N CYS A 558 5.66 -14.51 15.73
CA CYS A 558 6.26 -13.49 14.85
C CYS A 558 7.17 -14.10 13.75
N LEU A 559 7.45 -15.41 13.83
CA LEU A 559 8.34 -16.14 12.92
C LEU A 559 7.60 -17.15 12.04
N HIS A 560 6.53 -17.77 12.57
CA HIS A 560 5.87 -18.97 12.05
C HIS A 560 4.33 -18.89 12.17
N LEU A 561 3.61 -19.74 11.41
CA LEU A 561 2.14 -19.80 11.28
C LEU A 561 1.58 -21.23 11.40
#